data_AF-A0A2N2G5C1-F1
#
_entry.id   AF-A0A2N2G5C1-F1
#
_cell.length_a   1.000
_cell.length_b   1.000
_cell.length_c   1.000
_cell.angle_alpha   90.00
_cell.angle_beta   90.00
_cell.angle_gamma   90.00
#
_symmetry.space_group_name_H-M   'P 1'
#
loop_
_entity.id
_entity.type
_entity.pdbx_description
1 polymer ?
#
loop_
_entity_poly.entity_id
_entity_poly.type
_entity_poly.pdbx_seq_one_letter_code
_entity_poly.pdbx_strand_id
1 'polypeptide(L)'
;SIDIAKDKAFTSASFGFPTDTWTSIFKQMPHLEQGFSNRNRLIPFGGGLPIFDEDVKIGAIGVSGGTEEEDIICAKYAIEQIGLK
;
A
#
# COMPACT_ATOMS: atom_id res chain seq x y z
N SER A 1 -5.22 -12.76 -5.82
CA SER A 1 -4.44 -11.57 -6.17
C SER A 1 -5.27 -10.40 -6.68
N ILE A 2 -6.36 -10.60 -7.45
CA ILE A 2 -7.18 -9.49 -7.99
C ILE A 2 -7.69 -8.56 -6.88
N ASP A 3 -8.39 -9.09 -5.88
CA ASP A 3 -8.97 -8.25 -4.82
C ASP A 3 -7.91 -7.68 -3.89
N ILE A 4 -6.85 -8.46 -3.59
CA ILE A 4 -5.70 -7.99 -2.80
C ILE A 4 -5.02 -6.79 -3.47
N ALA A 5 -4.79 -6.83 -4.79
CA ALA A 5 -4.19 -5.70 -5.51
C ALA A 5 -5.08 -4.45 -5.41
N LYS A 6 -6.39 -4.59 -5.60
CA LYS A 6 -7.36 -3.49 -5.45
C LYS A 6 -7.38 -2.94 -4.03
N ASP A 7 -7.30 -3.80 -3.02
CA ASP A 7 -7.37 -3.40 -1.63
C ASP A 7 -6.05 -2.84 -1.09
N LYS A 8 -4.90 -3.24 -1.65
CA LYS A 8 -3.61 -2.56 -1.45
C LYS A 8 -3.65 -1.13 -1.98
N ALA A 9 -4.14 -0.93 -3.21
CA ALA A 9 -4.34 0.40 -3.78
C ALA A 9 -5.30 1.23 -2.92
N PHE A 10 -6.44 0.64 -2.53
CA PHE A 10 -7.42 1.31 -1.67
C PHE A 10 -6.85 1.70 -0.31
N THR A 11 -6.10 0.79 0.33
CA THR A 11 -5.45 1.05 1.62
C THR A 11 -4.49 2.23 1.50
N SER A 12 -3.58 2.17 0.52
CA SER A 12 -2.59 3.22 0.35
C SER A 12 -3.22 4.57 -0.04
N ALA A 13 -4.24 4.57 -0.90
CA ALA A 13 -5.00 5.77 -1.24
C ALA A 13 -5.71 6.36 0.00
N SER A 14 -6.25 5.53 0.88
CA SER A 14 -6.99 5.96 2.07
C SER A 14 -6.08 6.63 3.10
N PHE A 15 -4.93 6.03 3.41
CA PHE A 15 -4.03 6.52 4.45
C PHE A 15 -2.92 7.44 3.94
N GLY A 16 -2.61 7.39 2.64
CA GLY A 16 -1.59 8.22 2.00
C GLY A 16 -0.16 7.76 2.23
N PHE A 17 0.05 6.50 2.61
CA PHE A 17 1.38 5.92 2.79
C PHE A 17 1.46 4.48 2.23
N PRO A 18 2.68 3.95 1.99
CA PRO A 18 2.90 2.58 1.54
C PRO A 18 2.30 1.52 2.48
N THR A 19 1.66 0.48 1.94
CA THR A 19 0.93 -0.51 2.76
C THR A 19 1.82 -1.29 3.74
N ASP A 20 3.09 -1.49 3.44
CA ASP A 20 4.12 -2.06 4.33
C ASP A 20 4.43 -1.19 5.56
N THR A 21 4.08 0.10 5.52
CA THR A 21 4.19 0.99 6.69
C THR A 21 3.33 0.51 7.86
N TRP A 22 2.21 -0.17 7.58
CA TRP A 22 1.36 -0.76 8.62
C TRP A 22 2.08 -1.77 9.50
N THR A 23 2.98 -2.57 8.92
CA THR A 23 3.79 -3.53 9.68
C THR A 23 4.59 -2.83 10.78
N SER A 24 5.17 -1.67 10.47
CA SER A 24 5.90 -0.86 11.45
C SER A 24 4.97 -0.21 12.49
N ILE A 25 3.80 0.28 12.06
CA ILE A 25 2.78 0.85 12.95
C ILE A 25 2.30 -0.19 13.97
N PHE A 26 1.94 -1.38 13.51
CA PHE A 26 1.45 -2.46 14.37
C PHE A 26 2.50 -2.94 15.37
N LYS A 27 3.78 -3.04 14.95
CA LYS A 27 4.88 -3.33 15.87
C LYS A 27 5.02 -2.30 17.00
N GLN A 28 4.83 -1.01 16.70
CA GLN A 28 4.91 0.06 17.70
C GLN A 28 3.64 0.18 18.55
N MET A 29 2.49 -0.18 17.99
CA MET A 29 1.18 -0.02 18.60
C MET A 29 0.32 -1.29 18.45
N PRO A 30 0.62 -2.39 19.19
CA PRO A 30 -0.06 -3.68 19.01
C PRO A 30 -1.59 -3.64 19.23
N HIS A 31 -2.08 -2.69 20.01
CA HIS A 31 -3.52 -2.47 20.20
C HIS A 31 -4.22 -2.03 18.90
N LEU A 32 -3.53 -1.34 18.00
CA LEU A 32 -4.06 -0.99 16.68
C LEU A 32 -4.18 -2.21 15.79
N GLU A 33 -3.23 -3.14 15.84
CA GLU A 33 -3.32 -4.39 15.07
C GLU A 33 -4.63 -5.14 15.39
N GLN A 34 -4.96 -5.30 16.67
CA GLN A 34 -6.21 -5.94 17.08
C GLN A 34 -7.46 -5.22 16.57
N GLY A 35 -7.44 -3.88 16.55
CA GLY A 35 -8.58 -3.06 16.12
C GLY A 35 -8.70 -2.88 14.60
N PHE A 36 -7.60 -3.02 13.86
CA PHE A 36 -7.53 -2.72 12.42
C PHE A 36 -7.41 -3.96 11.54
N SER A 37 -6.83 -5.07 12.00
CA SER A 37 -6.63 -6.27 11.16
C SER A 37 -7.92 -6.88 10.59
N ASN A 38 -9.08 -6.56 11.16
CA ASN A 38 -10.40 -7.00 10.67
C ASN A 38 -11.16 -5.92 9.89
N ARG A 39 -10.55 -4.77 9.59
CA ARG A 39 -11.19 -3.71 8.83
C ARG A 39 -11.29 -4.13 7.37
N ASN A 40 -12.49 -3.98 6.81
CA ASN A 40 -12.74 -4.30 5.43
C ASN A 40 -11.77 -3.53 4.52
N ARG A 41 -11.18 -4.25 3.55
CA ARG A 41 -10.26 -3.72 2.53
C ARG A 41 -8.91 -3.19 3.03
N LEU A 42 -8.58 -3.36 4.32
CA LEU A 42 -7.26 -3.05 4.82
C LEU A 42 -6.28 -4.18 4.46
N ILE A 43 -5.20 -3.83 3.76
CA ILE A 43 -4.07 -4.74 3.51
C ILE A 43 -2.82 -4.19 4.21
N PRO A 44 -2.42 -4.74 5.38
CA PRO A 44 -1.32 -4.21 6.19
C PRO A 44 0.04 -4.84 5.84
N PHE A 45 0.29 -5.09 4.55
CA PHE A 45 1.57 -5.59 4.02
C PHE A 45 1.83 -5.04 2.62
N GLY A 46 3.09 -5.06 2.19
CA GLY A 46 3.63 -4.33 1.05
C GLY A 46 3.02 -4.64 -0.32
N GLY A 47 3.18 -3.68 -1.22
CA GLY A 47 2.72 -3.74 -2.62
C GLY A 47 1.66 -2.70 -2.98
N GLY A 48 1.15 -1.91 -2.02
CA GLY A 48 0.35 -0.73 -2.28
C GLY A 48 1.14 0.55 -2.03
N LEU A 49 1.18 1.46 -2.99
CA LEU A 49 1.95 2.71 -2.91
C LEU A 49 1.08 3.91 -3.29
N PRO A 50 1.18 5.04 -2.56
CA PRO A 50 0.51 6.27 -2.97
C PRO A 50 1.19 6.83 -4.22
N ILE A 51 0.43 7.57 -5.02
CA ILE A 51 0.94 8.28 -6.20
C ILE A 51 0.78 9.77 -5.96
N PHE A 52 1.87 10.49 -6.09
CA PHE A 52 1.99 11.93 -5.93
C PHE A 52 2.39 12.59 -7.25
N ASP A 53 1.70 13.68 -7.55
CA ASP A 53 2.14 14.70 -8.50
C ASP A 53 2.53 15.93 -7.68
N GLU A 54 3.82 16.28 -7.72
CA GLU A 54 4.45 17.19 -6.76
C GLU A 54 4.17 16.77 -5.30
N ASP A 55 3.47 17.60 -4.53
CA ASP A 55 3.07 17.33 -3.13
C ASP A 55 1.60 16.89 -3.01
N VAL A 56 0.90 16.69 -4.14
CA VAL A 56 -0.51 16.33 -4.17
C VAL A 56 -0.66 14.83 -4.40
N LYS A 57 -1.26 14.13 -3.43
CA LYS A 57 -1.65 12.73 -3.59
C LYS A 57 -2.81 12.63 -4.57
N ILE A 58 -2.55 12.10 -5.76
CA ILE A 58 -3.55 11.95 -6.83
C ILE A 58 -4.18 10.55 -6.87
N GLY A 59 -3.60 9.58 -6.15
CA GLY A 59 -4.13 8.21 -6.12
C GLY A 59 -3.19 7.23 -5.43
N ALA A 60 -3.33 5.96 -5.81
CA ALA A 60 -2.44 4.88 -5.39
C ALA A 60 -2.48 3.72 -6.39
N ILE A 61 -1.39 2.95 -6.43
CA ILE A 61 -1.29 1.67 -7.14
C ILE A 61 -1.25 0.54 -6.12
N GLY A 62 -1.74 -0.64 -6.52
CA GLY A 62 -1.61 -1.86 -5.75
C GLY A 62 -1.23 -3.03 -6.65
N VAL A 63 -0.19 -3.76 -6.26
CA VAL A 63 0.31 -4.94 -6.95
C VAL A 63 0.20 -6.15 -6.04
N SER A 64 -0.25 -7.26 -6.60
CA SER A 64 -0.32 -8.55 -5.92
C SER A 64 -0.11 -9.67 -6.92
N GLY A 65 0.84 -10.56 -6.63
CA GLY A 65 1.05 -11.77 -7.40
C GLY A 65 2.37 -12.48 -7.10
N GLY A 66 3.40 -11.73 -6.69
CA GLY A 66 4.69 -12.26 -6.28
C GLY A 66 4.87 -12.32 -4.76
N THR A 67 6.13 -12.35 -4.34
CA THR A 67 6.54 -12.00 -2.97
C THR A 67 6.22 -10.54 -2.67
N GLU A 68 6.17 -10.19 -1.38
CA GLU A 68 5.93 -8.80 -0.95
C GLU A 68 6.95 -7.83 -1.57
N GLU A 69 8.23 -8.22 -1.61
CA GLU A 69 9.31 -7.43 -2.21
C GLU A 69 9.09 -7.24 -3.71
N GLU A 70 8.73 -8.30 -4.45
CA GLU A 70 8.42 -8.21 -5.88
C GLU A 70 7.21 -7.31 -6.16
N ASP A 71 6.15 -7.42 -5.35
CA ASP A 71 4.98 -6.56 -5.47
C ASP A 71 5.36 -5.08 -5.27
N ILE A 72 6.22 -4.77 -4.29
CA ILE A 72 6.74 -3.41 -4.05
C ILE A 72 7.58 -2.93 -5.24
N ILE A 73 8.51 -3.76 -5.74
CA ILE A 73 9.39 -3.42 -6.87
C ILE A 73 8.56 -3.10 -8.11
N CYS A 74 7.57 -3.94 -8.43
CA CYS A 74 6.67 -3.70 -9.56
C CYS A 74 5.85 -2.41 -9.41
N ALA A 75 5.32 -2.15 -8.21
CA ALA A 75 4.56 -0.94 -7.94
C ALA A 75 5.42 0.33 -8.10
N LYS A 76 6.63 0.33 -7.52
CA LYS A 76 7.60 1.44 -7.65
C LYS A 76 7.96 1.69 -9.10
N TYR A 77 8.35 0.63 -9.83
CA TYR A 77 8.72 0.73 -11.22
C TYR A 77 7.61 1.35 -12.08
N ALA A 78 6.35 0.96 -11.87
CA ALA A 78 5.22 1.52 -12.61
C ALA A 78 5.02 3.03 -12.38
N ILE A 79 5.20 3.50 -11.15
CA ILE A 79 5.10 4.94 -10.81
C ILE A 79 6.25 5.72 -11.47
N GLU A 80 7.47 5.18 -11.42
CA GLU A 80 8.65 5.79 -12.05
C GLU A 80 8.48 5.92 -13.58
N GLN A 81 7.90 4.91 -14.24
CA GLN A 81 7.67 4.93 -15.69
C GLN A 81 6.72 6.04 -16.16
N ILE A 82 5.86 6.56 -15.28
CA ILE A 82 4.96 7.67 -15.58
C ILE A 82 5.47 9.03 -15.06
N GLY A 83 6.71 9.07 -14.54
CA GLY A 83 7.36 10.30 -14.08
C GLY A 83 6.79 10.88 -12.78
N LEU A 84 6.11 10.05 -11.97
CA LEU A 84 5.51 10.44 -10.70
C LEU A 84 6.28 9.85 -9.51
N LYS A 85 5.81 10.14 -8.29
CA LYS A 85 6.38 9.64 -7.04
C LYS A 85 5.40 8.82 -6.23
#